data_AF-A0A6A6F6S4-F1
#
_entry.id   AF-A0A6A6F6S4-F1
#
_cell.length_a   1.000
_cell.length_b   1.000
_cell.length_c   1.000
_cell.angle_alpha   90.00
_cell.angle_beta   90.00
_cell.angle_gamma   90.00
#
_symmetry.space_group_name_H-M   'P 1'
#
loop_
_entity.id
_entity.type
_entity.pdbx_description
1 polymer ?
#
loop_
_entity_poly.entity_id
_entity_poly.type
_entity_poly.pdbx_seq_one_letter_code
_entity_poly.pdbx_strand_id
1 'polypeptide(L)'
;MTAWSKYGPYFGSSVSEEPKIQIATTFQRGITQIEAIEWLARLPNTEVYIFWNSHINFHAKYSLFLYREHSFDTAILGSSNLTITGVGIGVEVNVPFKICQGERTHL
;
A
#
# COMPACT_ATOMS: atom_id res chain seq x y z
N MET A 1 -25.74 -11.32 -0.20
CA MET A 1 -24.88 -12.29 0.53
C MET A 1 -23.65 -12.51 -0.34
N THR A 2 -22.58 -11.77 -0.08
CA THR A 2 -21.43 -11.63 -0.97
C THR A 2 -20.53 -12.88 -0.90
N ALA A 3 -20.38 -13.58 -2.02
CA ALA A 3 -19.58 -14.80 -2.20
C ALA A 3 -18.05 -14.58 -2.18
N TRP A 4 -17.58 -13.57 -1.44
CA TRP A 4 -16.16 -13.24 -1.30
C TRP A 4 -15.48 -14.00 -0.16
N SER A 5 -16.21 -14.86 0.56
CA SER A 5 -15.68 -15.61 1.71
C SER A 5 -15.11 -17.00 1.36
N LYS A 6 -15.12 -17.45 0.10
CA LYS A 6 -14.80 -18.85 -0.24
C LYS A 6 -13.67 -19.10 -1.25
N TYR A 7 -13.24 -18.10 -2.02
CA TYR A 7 -12.25 -18.30 -3.09
C TYR A 7 -11.24 -17.16 -3.15
N GLY A 8 -10.41 -17.03 -2.11
CA GLY A 8 -9.18 -16.25 -2.25
C GLY A 8 -8.29 -16.85 -3.34
N PRO A 9 -7.35 -16.10 -3.91
CA PRO A 9 -6.26 -16.72 -4.62
C PRO A 9 -5.15 -17.08 -3.63
N TYR A 10 -4.93 -18.38 -3.47
CA TYR A 10 -3.64 -18.92 -3.09
C TYR A 10 -2.64 -18.55 -4.21
N PHE A 11 -1.75 -17.60 -3.96
CA PHE A 11 -0.72 -17.22 -4.92
C PHE A 11 0.67 -17.57 -4.41
N GLY A 12 1.21 -18.65 -5.00
CA GLY A 12 2.60 -18.86 -5.38
C GLY A 12 3.67 -18.45 -4.36
N SER A 13 4.20 -19.45 -3.68
CA SER A 13 5.53 -19.40 -3.07
C SER A 13 6.61 -19.30 -4.14
N SER A 14 6.88 -18.11 -4.66
CA SER A 14 8.26 -17.71 -4.91
C SER A 14 8.68 -16.90 -3.70
N VAL A 15 9.39 -17.53 -2.77
CA VAL A 15 10.06 -16.81 -1.70
C VAL A 15 11.24 -16.08 -2.36
N SER A 16 10.97 -14.93 -2.97
CA SER A 16 12.03 -13.95 -3.16
C SER A 16 12.43 -13.46 -1.77
N GLU A 17 13.73 -13.38 -1.48
CA GLU A 17 14.18 -12.66 -0.28
C GLU A 17 13.82 -11.18 -0.33
N GLU A 18 13.54 -10.67 -1.53
CA GLU A 18 13.16 -9.29 -1.76
C GLU A 18 11.72 -8.99 -1.29
N PRO A 19 11.50 -7.82 -0.67
CA PRO A 19 10.20 -7.42 -0.16
C PRO A 19 9.21 -7.19 -1.31
N LYS A 20 7.99 -7.71 -1.15
CA LYS A 20 6.87 -7.42 -2.06
C LYS A 20 6.35 -6.01 -1.79
N ILE A 21 6.17 -5.23 -2.86
CA ILE A 21 5.65 -3.86 -2.81
C ILE A 21 4.24 -3.87 -3.40
N GLN A 22 3.29 -3.29 -2.68
CA GLN A 22 1.91 -3.12 -3.17
C GLN A 22 1.51 -1.66 -3.02
N ILE A 23 1.04 -1.07 -4.13
CA ILE A 23 0.69 0.34 -4.19
C ILE A 23 -0.77 0.46 -4.61
N ALA A 24 -1.57 1.11 -3.77
CA ALA A 24 -2.94 1.47 -4.07
C ALA A 24 -3.02 2.97 -4.37
N THR A 25 -3.54 3.34 -5.54
CA THR A 25 -3.64 4.74 -5.94
C THR A 25 -4.91 5.02 -6.74
N THR A 26 -5.20 6.30 -6.97
CA THR A 26 -6.25 6.77 -7.89
C THR A 26 -5.69 7.88 -8.77
N PHE A 27 -6.26 8.03 -9.96
CA PHE A 27 -5.97 9.12 -10.89
C PHE A 27 -7.19 9.99 -11.18
N GLN A 28 -8.28 9.84 -10.42
CA GLN A 28 -9.58 10.50 -10.66
C GLN A 28 -9.49 12.01 -10.91
N ARG A 29 -8.50 12.70 -10.31
CA ARG A 29 -8.31 14.16 -10.42
C ARG A 29 -7.16 14.59 -11.32
N GLY A 30 -6.52 13.66 -12.04
CA GLY A 30 -5.31 13.95 -12.83
C GLY A 30 -4.11 14.41 -12.00
N ILE A 31 -4.19 14.30 -10.66
CA ILE A 31 -3.11 14.68 -9.74
C ILE A 31 -1.95 13.67 -9.84
N THR A 32 -2.30 12.38 -9.91
CA THR A 32 -1.33 11.31 -10.17
C THR A 32 -1.09 11.22 -11.67
N GLN A 33 0.15 11.48 -12.10
CA GLN A 33 0.58 11.36 -13.50
C GLN A 33 0.65 9.88 -13.90
N ILE A 34 0.27 9.58 -15.15
CA ILE A 34 0.29 8.19 -15.68
C ILE A 34 1.72 7.66 -15.71
N GLU A 35 2.68 8.51 -16.04
CA GLU A 35 4.11 8.22 -16.09
C GLU A 35 4.64 7.75 -14.73
N ALA A 36 4.13 8.32 -13.63
CA ALA A 36 4.50 7.89 -12.28
C ALA A 36 3.95 6.48 -11.98
N ILE A 37 2.72 6.18 -12.40
CA ILE A 37 2.12 4.85 -12.26
C ILE A 37 2.91 3.82 -13.07
N GLU A 38 3.24 4.14 -14.32
CA GLU A 38 4.04 3.27 -15.18
C GLU A 38 5.44 3.02 -14.62
N TRP A 39 6.08 4.05 -14.07
CA TRP A 39 7.37 3.92 -13.42
C TRP A 39 7.30 2.99 -12.21
N LEU A 40 6.30 3.18 -11.34
CA LEU A 40 6.08 2.32 -10.18
C LEU A 40 5.80 0.86 -10.57
N ALA A 41 5.03 0.64 -11.63
CA ALA A 41 4.72 -0.71 -12.13
C ALA A 41 5.94 -1.45 -12.70
N ARG A 42 7.02 -0.74 -13.04
CA ARG A 42 8.28 -1.34 -13.53
C ARG A 42 9.24 -1.73 -12.40
N LEU A 43 8.95 -1.34 -11.16
CA LEU A 43 9.79 -1.74 -10.03
C LEU A 43 9.70 -3.25 -9.80
N PRO A 44 10.82 -3.91 -9.41
CA PRO A 44 10.81 -5.33 -9.10
C PRO A 44 9.83 -5.62 -7.94
N ASN A 45 9.19 -6.79 -7.98
CA ASN A 45 8.26 -7.27 -6.95
C ASN A 45 7.13 -6.28 -6.59
N THR A 46 6.73 -5.42 -7.54
CA THR A 46 5.75 -4.36 -7.31
C THR A 46 4.44 -4.64 -8.02
N GLU A 47 3.33 -4.53 -7.28
CA GLU A 47 1.97 -4.58 -7.81
C GLU A 47 1.30 -3.22 -7.60
N VAL A 48 0.72 -2.66 -8.68
CA VAL A 48 0.02 -1.38 -8.62
C VAL A 48 -1.48 -1.60 -8.85
N TYR A 49 -2.28 -1.22 -7.86
CA TYR A 49 -3.74 -1.26 -7.88
C TYR A 49 -4.28 0.15 -8.09
N ILE A 50 -5.06 0.31 -9.16
CA ILE A 50 -5.63 1.61 -9.54
C ILE A 50 -7.13 1.59 -9.27
N PHE A 51 -7.56 2.40 -8.31
CA PHE A 51 -8.96 2.61 -7.97
C PHE A 51 -9.55 3.73 -8.83
N TRP A 52 -10.51 3.37 -9.67
CA TRP A 52 -11.33 4.33 -10.41
C TRP A 52 -12.77 4.23 -9.93
N ASN A 53 -13.25 5.27 -9.25
CA ASN A 53 -14.66 5.48 -9.01
C ASN A 53 -14.98 6.98 -9.12
N SER A 54 -15.94 7.35 -9.98
CA SER A 54 -16.36 8.75 -10.13
C SER A 54 -17.13 9.30 -8.93
N HIS A 55 -17.69 8.42 -8.09
CA HIS A 55 -18.56 8.77 -6.99
C HIS A 55 -17.87 8.73 -5.61
N ILE A 56 -16.72 8.07 -5.49
CA ILE A 56 -16.00 7.90 -4.22
C ILE A 56 -14.56 8.39 -4.37
N ASN A 57 -14.17 9.37 -3.55
CA ASN A 57 -12.79 9.84 -3.50
C ASN A 57 -11.96 8.89 -2.62
N PHE A 58 -10.95 8.25 -3.21
CA PHE A 58 -9.91 7.58 -2.44
C PHE A 58 -8.85 8.62 -2.03
N HIS A 59 -8.91 9.08 -0.78
CA HIS A 59 -8.02 10.14 -0.25
C HIS A 59 -7.17 9.67 0.95
N ALA A 60 -7.14 8.36 1.20
CA ALA A 60 -6.31 7.76 2.23
C ALA A 60 -4.83 7.87 1.87
N LYS A 61 -3.99 8.12 2.88
CA LYS A 61 -2.54 8.24 2.74
C LYS A 61 -1.90 7.50 3.89
N TYR A 62 -1.31 6.37 3.55
CA TYR A 62 -0.62 5.57 4.52
C TYR A 62 0.41 4.67 3.86
N SER A 63 1.34 4.20 4.68
CA SER A 63 2.30 3.16 4.33
C SER A 63 2.26 2.08 5.41
N LEU A 64 2.27 0.82 5.01
CA LEU A 64 2.27 -0.33 5.90
C LEU A 64 3.48 -1.20 5.57
N PHE A 65 4.27 -1.49 6.60
CA PHE A 65 5.47 -2.30 6.53
C PHE A 65 5.23 -3.57 7.33
N LEU A 66 5.11 -4.68 6.62
CA LEU A 66 4.86 -5.99 7.20
C LEU A 66 6.17 -6.76 7.30
N TYR A 67 6.49 -7.24 8.50
CA TYR A 67 7.72 -7.97 8.75
C TYR A 67 7.42 -9.44 9.05
N ARG A 68 8.21 -10.37 8.51
CA ARG A 68 8.04 -11.80 8.80
C ARG A 68 8.79 -12.22 10.08
N GLU A 69 9.96 -11.64 10.30
CA GLU A 69 10.89 -12.04 11.36
C GLU A 69 10.80 -11.20 12.64
N HIS A 70 9.99 -10.14 12.63
CA HIS A 70 9.76 -9.27 13.78
C HIS A 70 8.36 -9.49 14.35
N SER A 71 8.22 -9.35 15.67
CA SER A 71 6.94 -9.49 16.38
C SER A 71 5.97 -8.32 16.19
N PHE A 72 6.30 -7.39 15.29
CA PHE A 72 5.50 -6.19 15.05
C PHE A 72 5.63 -5.73 13.60
N ASP A 73 4.54 -5.18 13.09
CA ASP A 73 4.47 -4.40 11.86
C ASP A 73 4.58 -2.91 12.19
N THR A 74 4.81 -2.10 11.16
CA THR A 74 4.79 -0.64 11.30
C THR A 74 3.83 -0.04 10.29
N ALA A 75 3.05 0.94 10.71
CA ALA A 75 2.26 1.77 9.81
C ALA A 75 2.62 3.23 10.00
N ILE A 76 2.56 4.00 8.93
CA ILE A 76 2.59 5.46 8.97
C ILE A 76 1.27 5.92 8.39
N LEU A 77 0.47 6.61 9.20
CA LEU A 77 -0.79 7.22 8.79
C LEU A 77 -0.61 8.74 8.80
N GLY A 78 -1.11 9.44 7.80
CA GLY A 78 -0.96 10.90 7.79
C GLY A 78 -1.61 11.62 6.64
N SER A 79 -1.21 12.88 6.47
CA SER A 79 -1.68 13.76 5.40
C SER A 79 -0.76 13.78 4.18
N SER A 80 0.44 13.19 4.27
CA SER A 80 1.45 13.23 3.22
C SER A 80 1.09 12.35 2.03
N ASN A 81 1.02 12.95 0.84
CA ASN A 81 1.07 12.18 -0.42
C ASN A 81 2.51 11.72 -0.68
N LEU A 82 2.68 10.63 -1.42
CA LEU A 82 3.99 10.16 -1.93
C LEU A 82 4.52 11.11 -3.02
N THR A 83 4.96 12.29 -2.60
CA THR A 83 5.45 13.38 -3.45
C THR A 83 6.62 14.07 -2.74
N ILE A 84 7.47 14.77 -3.48
CA ILE A 84 8.59 15.54 -2.92
C ILE A 84 8.10 16.55 -1.86
N THR A 85 6.98 17.23 -2.13
CA THR A 85 6.40 18.18 -1.19
C THR A 85 5.85 17.47 0.03
N GLY A 86 5.01 16.45 -0.13
CA GLY A 86 4.40 15.73 0.99
C GLY A 86 5.41 15.02 1.90
N VAL A 87 6.50 14.49 1.36
CA VAL A 87 7.52 13.77 2.17
C VAL A 87 8.63 14.68 2.68
N GLY A 88 8.96 15.74 1.95
CA GLY A 88 10.16 16.55 2.20
C GLY A 88 9.91 17.89 2.87
N ILE A 89 9.20 18.79 2.19
CA ILE A 89 9.16 20.23 2.54
C ILE A 89 7.78 20.76 2.91
N GLY A 90 6.75 19.92 2.80
CA GLY A 90 5.37 20.26 3.11
C GLY A 90 5.13 20.33 4.63
N VAL A 91 4.10 21.08 5.02
CA VAL A 91 3.61 21.09 6.39
C VAL A 91 2.61 19.95 6.53
N GLU A 92 3.12 18.76 6.82
CA GLU A 92 2.33 17.53 6.90
C GLU A 92 2.36 16.94 8.31
N VAL A 93 1.29 16.23 8.68
CA VAL A 93 1.22 15.50 9.94
C VAL A 93 1.19 14.01 9.63
N ASN A 94 2.18 13.28 10.16
CA ASN A 94 2.27 11.83 10.05
C ASN A 94 2.47 11.23 11.43
N VAL A 95 1.77 10.14 11.71
CA VAL A 95 1.84 9.41 12.97
C VAL A 95 2.35 8.00 12.69
N PRO A 96 3.54 7.63 13.19
CA PRO A 96 4.02 6.26 13.11
C PRO A 96 3.35 5.41 14.19
N PHE A 97 3.00 4.18 13.83
CA PHE A 97 2.41 3.18 14.71
C PHE A 97 3.23 1.91 14.66
N LYS A 98 3.48 1.33 15.84
CA LYS A 98 3.92 -0.05 15.98
C LYS A 98 2.68 -0.92 16.19
N ILE A 99 2.50 -1.90 15.32
CA ILE A 99 1.34 -2.80 15.35
C ILE A 99 1.85 -4.16 15.80
N CYS A 100 1.50 -4.59 17.01
CA CYS A 100 1.82 -5.93 17.46
C CYS A 100 1.16 -6.94 16.52
N GLN A 101 1.94 -7.88 16.02
CA GLN A 101 1.39 -9.01 15.31
C GLN A 101 0.68 -9.86 16.37
N GLY A 102 -0.64 -9.95 16.31
CA GLY A 102 -1.37 -10.97 17.08
C GLY A 102 -0.90 -12.37 16.66
N GLU A 103 -1.45 -13.42 17.27
CA GLU A 103 -1.21 -14.79 16.81
C GLU A 103 -1.66 -14.93 15.34
N ARG A 104 -0.75 -14.69 14.39
CA ARG A 104 -0.95 -15.06 13.00
C ARG A 104 -0.94 -16.57 13.01
N THR A 105 -2.13 -17.17 12.93
CA THR A 105 -2.25 -18.60 12.71
C THR A 105 -1.56 -18.87 11.38
N HIS A 106 -0.34 -19.39 11.43
CA HIS A 106 0.34 -19.94 10.27
C HIS A 106 -0.45 -21.17 9.86
N LEU A 107 -1.43 -20.98 8.96
CA LEU A 107 -2.13 -22.03 8.24
C LEU A 107 -1.67 -22.03 6.79
#